data_AF-A0A2V8IZ85-F1
#
_entry.id   AF-A0A2V8IZ85-F1
#
_cell.length_a   1.000
_cell.length_b   1.000
_cell.length_c   1.000
_cell.angle_alpha   90.00
_cell.angle_beta   90.00
_cell.angle_gamma   90.00
#
_symmetry.space_group_name_H-M   'P 1'
#
loop_
_entity.id
_entity.type
_entity.pdbx_description
1 polymer ?
#
loop_
_entity_poly.entity_id
_entity_poly.type
_entity_poly.pdbx_seq_one_letter_code
_entity_poly.pdbx_strand_id
1 'polypeptide(L)'
;MSGHFQLILPGTVVAIGRNPDMSWFQVTEERLRYRGRITRAPYDAWTGMPAGEEAIAEAAKQIGFRLFGRARAARQTMWRQLKDMAASPAGVVALDAAADVYARTLSDLAYAQGLPRAQVGLRRLVLVPRALAAGRARSALASRLQQAPQIDELNEALRAFLFERVVIELDAAARHARPTVKRPIRAGDWTCIGVDTEFGWVDQVWSGAGWSGHFFVYEWPPAPMTRADRKAVAKAVTDLESGINTLSRERRQQLVNAAVRA
;
A
#
# COMPACT_ATOMS: atom_id res chain seq x y z
N MET A 1 -5.67 -33.73 -8.45
CA MET A 1 -4.88 -32.67 -7.78
C MET A 1 -5.56 -31.36 -8.08
N SER A 2 -6.47 -30.95 -7.22
CA SER A 2 -7.41 -29.86 -7.45
C SER A 2 -6.77 -28.55 -6.98
N GLY A 3 -6.33 -27.73 -7.93
CA GLY A 3 -5.89 -26.36 -7.66
C GLY A 3 -7.10 -25.46 -7.47
N HIS A 4 -7.32 -25.00 -6.24
CA HIS A 4 -8.24 -23.91 -5.95
C HIS A 4 -7.62 -22.59 -6.46
N PHE A 5 -8.07 -22.14 -7.63
CA PHE A 5 -7.92 -20.74 -8.05
C PHE A 5 -8.93 -19.90 -7.25
N GLN A 6 -8.44 -19.15 -6.27
CA GLN A 6 -9.26 -18.18 -5.54
C GLN A 6 -9.42 -16.93 -6.40
N LEU A 7 -10.67 -16.58 -6.67
CA LEU A 7 -11.12 -15.47 -7.52
C LEU A 7 -10.48 -14.14 -7.09
N ILE A 8 -9.60 -13.61 -7.94
CA ILE A 8 -9.27 -12.18 -7.98
C ILE A 8 -10.53 -11.49 -8.52
N LEU A 9 -11.27 -10.76 -7.69
CA LEU A 9 -12.28 -9.84 -8.20
C LEU A 9 -11.55 -8.67 -8.90
N PRO A 10 -11.64 -8.53 -10.23
CA PRO A 10 -11.03 -7.40 -10.93
C PRO A 10 -11.94 -6.18 -10.79
N GLY A 11 -11.38 -5.01 -10.49
CA GLY A 11 -12.05 -3.74 -10.75
C GLY A 11 -12.73 -3.01 -9.59
N THR A 12 -12.42 -3.31 -8.33
CA THR A 12 -12.98 -2.53 -7.21
C THR A 12 -12.25 -1.18 -7.06
N VAL A 13 -12.90 -0.10 -7.52
CA VAL A 13 -12.50 1.27 -7.22
C VAL A 13 -12.88 1.56 -5.76
N VAL A 14 -11.94 1.38 -4.84
CA VAL A 14 -12.10 1.83 -3.46
C VAL A 14 -11.94 3.35 -3.44
N ALA A 15 -12.96 4.07 -2.99
CA ALA A 15 -12.90 5.52 -2.83
C ALA A 15 -11.73 5.89 -1.88
N ILE A 16 -10.71 6.56 -2.42
CA ILE A 16 -9.59 7.09 -1.65
C ILE A 16 -10.04 8.42 -1.05
N GLY A 17 -10.44 8.41 0.22
CA GLY A 17 -10.80 9.63 0.94
C GLY A 17 -9.64 10.63 0.98
N ARG A 18 -9.91 11.89 0.63
CA ARG A 18 -8.93 13.00 0.50
C ARG A 18 -8.45 13.62 1.83
N ASN A 19 -8.71 13.01 2.98
CA ASN A 19 -8.48 13.68 4.28
C ASN A 19 -7.26 13.09 5.05
N PRO A 20 -6.12 13.79 5.16
CA PRO A 20 -4.89 13.28 5.79
C PRO A 20 -5.00 13.02 7.30
N ASP A 21 -5.96 13.65 7.99
CA ASP A 21 -6.20 13.40 9.42
C ASP A 21 -6.89 12.06 9.71
N MET A 22 -7.31 11.34 8.66
CA MET A 22 -8.10 10.11 8.77
C MET A 22 -7.36 8.84 8.32
N SER A 23 -6.08 8.92 7.94
CA SER A 23 -5.30 7.73 7.57
C SER A 23 -4.86 6.92 8.79
N TRP A 24 -4.72 5.61 8.60
CA TRP A 24 -4.27 4.68 9.65
C TRP A 24 -2.76 4.77 9.89
N PHE A 25 -2.01 5.23 8.89
CA PHE A 25 -0.56 5.35 8.93
C PHE A 25 -0.15 6.81 8.73
N GLN A 26 1.09 7.11 9.11
CA GLN A 26 1.70 8.40 8.87
C GLN A 26 3.20 8.25 8.62
N VAL A 27 3.82 9.32 8.12
CA VAL A 27 5.28 9.40 8.09
C VAL A 27 5.74 10.20 9.30
N THR A 28 6.59 9.60 10.13
CA THR A 28 7.23 10.21 11.30
C THR A 28 8.70 9.83 11.29
N GLU A 29 9.59 10.80 11.48
CA GLU A 29 11.05 10.58 11.43
C GLU A 29 11.49 9.82 10.17
N GLU A 30 10.97 10.23 9.01
CA GLU A 30 11.23 9.60 7.71
C GLU A 30 10.72 8.15 7.59
N ARG A 31 9.93 7.63 8.52
CA ARG A 31 9.43 6.25 8.47
C ARG A 31 7.92 6.21 8.42
N LEU A 32 7.37 5.26 7.67
CA LEU A 32 5.96 4.91 7.77
C LEU A 32 5.71 4.26 9.14
N ARG A 33 4.70 4.75 9.85
CA ARG A 33 4.34 4.30 11.19
C ARG A 33 2.84 4.15 11.32
N TYR A 34 2.40 3.14 12.05
CA TYR A 34 1.00 2.99 12.41
C TYR A 34 0.62 4.04 13.48
N ARG A 35 -0.55 4.68 13.33
CA ARG A 35 -1.02 5.73 14.26
C ARG A 35 -1.61 5.19 15.57
N GLY A 36 -1.67 3.87 15.75
CA GLY A 36 -2.34 3.25 16.90
C GLY A 36 -3.86 3.25 16.81
N ARG A 37 -4.44 3.70 15.69
CA ARG A 37 -5.89 3.70 15.47
C ARG A 37 -6.25 3.52 13.99
N ILE A 38 -7.41 2.91 13.77
CA ILE A 38 -8.08 2.81 12.47
C ILE A 38 -9.32 3.69 12.42
N THR A 39 -9.71 4.11 11.22
CA THR A 39 -10.92 4.88 10.96
C THR A 39 -12.06 4.03 10.44
N ARG A 40 -13.29 4.45 10.72
CA ARG A 40 -14.52 3.69 10.40
C ARG A 40 -14.95 3.80 8.94
N ALA A 41 -14.67 4.93 8.28
CA ALA A 41 -15.18 5.21 6.93
C ALA A 41 -14.85 4.10 5.90
N PRO A 42 -13.64 3.52 5.84
CA PRO A 42 -13.36 2.42 4.93
C PRO A 42 -14.17 1.16 5.21
N TYR A 43 -14.42 0.87 6.49
CA TYR A 43 -15.24 -0.26 6.91
C TYR A 43 -16.71 -0.04 6.52
N ASP A 44 -17.27 1.15 6.80
CA ASP A 44 -18.65 1.44 6.44
C ASP A 44 -18.86 1.35 4.91
N ALA A 45 -17.91 1.86 4.12
CA ALA A 45 -17.93 1.73 2.66
C ALA A 45 -17.87 0.27 2.20
N TRP A 46 -17.00 -0.55 2.81
CA TRP A 46 -16.91 -1.98 2.51
C TRP A 46 -18.20 -2.74 2.86
N THR A 47 -18.86 -2.41 3.97
CA THR A 47 -20.14 -3.06 4.35
C THR A 47 -21.33 -2.70 3.46
N GLY A 48 -21.16 -1.76 2.51
CA GLY A 48 -22.11 -1.49 1.44
C GLY A 48 -21.74 -2.15 0.10
N MET A 49 -20.67 -2.94 0.05
CA MET A 49 -20.29 -3.75 -1.11
C MET A 49 -20.80 -5.20 -0.94
N PRO A 50 -21.03 -5.97 -2.02
CA PRO A 50 -21.56 -7.33 -1.92
C PRO A 50 -20.80 -8.24 -0.93
N ALA A 51 -19.47 -8.23 -0.98
CA ALA A 51 -18.64 -9.01 -0.06
C ALA A 51 -18.80 -8.60 1.42
N GLY A 52 -18.98 -7.30 1.68
CA GLY A 52 -19.23 -6.81 3.02
C GLY A 52 -20.65 -7.12 3.49
N GLU A 53 -21.64 -6.98 2.62
CA GLU A 53 -23.03 -7.34 2.90
C GLU A 53 -23.17 -8.83 3.25
N GLU A 54 -22.53 -9.71 2.49
CA GLU A 54 -22.47 -11.15 2.76
C GLU A 54 -21.83 -11.44 4.12
N ALA A 55 -20.68 -10.80 4.42
CA ALA A 55 -20.01 -10.95 5.71
C ALA A 55 -20.89 -10.49 6.89
N ILE A 56 -21.64 -9.38 6.73
CA ILE A 56 -22.59 -8.91 7.73
C ILE A 56 -23.75 -9.91 7.88
N ALA A 57 -24.27 -10.45 6.77
CA ALA A 57 -25.37 -11.41 6.79
C ALA A 57 -24.97 -12.69 7.54
N GLU A 58 -23.77 -13.22 7.29
CA GLU A 58 -23.25 -14.39 8.01
C GLU A 58 -23.05 -14.13 9.50
N ALA A 59 -22.44 -13.00 9.86
CA ALA A 59 -22.28 -12.62 11.26
C ALA A 59 -23.63 -12.41 11.96
N ALA A 60 -24.65 -11.92 11.25
CA ALA A 60 -25.99 -11.72 11.79
C ALA A 60 -26.73 -13.02 12.14
N LYS A 61 -26.39 -14.15 11.49
CA LYS A 61 -26.97 -15.48 11.82
C LYS A 61 -26.61 -15.93 13.24
N GLN A 62 -25.46 -15.50 13.76
CA GLN A 62 -24.97 -15.85 15.09
C GLN A 62 -25.59 -15.00 16.21
N ILE A 63 -26.36 -13.95 15.87
CA ILE A 63 -26.98 -13.05 16.85
C ILE A 63 -28.38 -13.56 17.20
N GLY A 64 -28.51 -14.12 18.41
CA GLY A 64 -29.77 -14.60 18.96
C GLY A 64 -30.84 -13.52 19.15
N PHE A 65 -32.11 -13.95 19.06
CA PHE A 65 -33.35 -13.26 19.42
C PHE A 65 -33.32 -11.72 19.48
N ARG A 66 -33.06 -11.08 18.34
CA ARG A 66 -33.54 -9.72 18.05
C ARG A 66 -34.28 -9.78 16.72
N LEU A 67 -35.61 -9.65 16.76
CA LEU A 67 -36.48 -9.70 15.57
C LEU A 67 -36.25 -8.49 14.64
N PHE A 68 -35.59 -7.43 15.13
CA PHE A 68 -35.21 -6.26 14.34
C PHE A 68 -33.77 -5.85 14.66
N GLY A 69 -32.97 -5.53 13.64
CA GLY A 69 -31.64 -4.92 13.82
C GLY A 69 -30.43 -5.88 13.93
N ARG A 70 -30.57 -7.17 13.58
CA ARG A 70 -29.43 -8.13 13.60
C ARG A 70 -28.26 -7.67 12.72
N ALA A 71 -28.54 -7.24 11.49
CA ALA A 71 -27.51 -6.72 10.58
C ALA A 71 -26.77 -5.50 11.17
N ARG A 72 -27.51 -4.58 11.82
CA ARG A 72 -26.90 -3.42 12.50
C ARG A 72 -26.02 -3.86 13.68
N ALA A 73 -26.48 -4.82 14.47
CA ALA A 73 -25.73 -5.37 15.60
C ALA A 73 -24.46 -6.13 15.12
N ALA A 74 -24.56 -6.93 14.06
CA ALA A 74 -23.43 -7.60 13.42
C ALA A 74 -22.41 -6.59 12.91
N ARG A 75 -22.85 -5.59 12.16
CA ARG A 75 -21.99 -4.50 11.66
C ARG A 75 -21.26 -3.78 12.80
N GLN A 76 -21.93 -3.48 13.90
CA GLN A 76 -21.30 -2.81 15.04
C GLN A 76 -20.33 -3.72 15.80
N THR A 77 -20.63 -5.02 15.89
CA THR A 77 -19.78 -6.01 16.56
C THR A 77 -18.50 -6.25 15.77
N MET A 78 -18.60 -6.45 14.46
CA MET A 78 -17.45 -6.60 13.57
C MET A 78 -16.56 -5.35 13.57
N TRP A 79 -17.14 -4.15 13.54
CA TRP A 79 -16.37 -2.91 13.66
C TRP A 79 -15.59 -2.85 14.98
N ARG A 80 -16.24 -3.21 16.09
CA ARG A 80 -15.61 -3.21 17.42
C ARG A 80 -14.48 -4.24 17.49
N GLN A 81 -14.68 -5.47 17.00
CA GLN A 81 -13.62 -6.48 16.90
C GLN A 81 -12.39 -5.94 16.16
N LEU A 82 -12.60 -5.33 14.99
CA LEU A 82 -11.52 -4.76 14.19
C LEU A 82 -10.81 -3.61 14.92
N LYS A 83 -11.58 -2.71 15.54
CA LYS A 83 -11.05 -1.57 16.31
C LYS A 83 -10.25 -2.04 17.53
N ASP A 84 -10.77 -3.01 18.27
CA ASP A 84 -10.14 -3.54 19.48
C ASP A 84 -8.85 -4.30 19.13
N MET A 85 -8.87 -5.12 18.07
CA MET A 85 -7.68 -5.75 17.51
C MET A 85 -6.63 -4.69 17.17
N ALA A 86 -7.00 -3.67 16.40
CA ALA A 86 -6.07 -2.67 15.90
C ALA A 86 -5.52 -1.73 16.99
N ALA A 87 -6.20 -1.63 18.13
CA ALA A 87 -5.76 -0.86 19.30
C ALA A 87 -4.99 -1.70 20.34
N SER A 88 -5.07 -3.04 20.25
CA SER A 88 -4.32 -3.93 21.13
C SER A 88 -2.80 -3.76 20.95
N PRO A 89 -1.96 -3.99 21.97
CA PRO A 89 -0.50 -3.89 21.84
C PRO A 89 0.06 -4.75 20.69
N ALA A 90 -0.47 -5.96 20.52
CA ALA A 90 -0.03 -6.85 19.46
C ALA A 90 -0.53 -6.41 18.07
N GLY A 91 -1.74 -5.87 17.97
CA GLY A 91 -2.24 -5.28 16.72
C GLY A 91 -1.42 -4.05 16.30
N VAL A 92 -1.03 -3.20 17.26
CA VAL A 92 -0.14 -2.06 17.01
C VAL A 92 1.21 -2.54 16.46
N VAL A 93 1.83 -3.54 17.10
CA VAL A 93 3.10 -4.13 16.65
C VAL A 93 2.96 -4.76 15.26
N ALA A 94 1.87 -5.48 15.00
CA ALA A 94 1.62 -6.13 13.72
C ALA A 94 1.44 -5.11 12.59
N LEU A 95 0.67 -4.05 12.82
CA LEU A 95 0.42 -2.99 11.85
C LEU A 95 1.67 -2.13 11.63
N ASP A 96 2.46 -1.82 12.66
CA ASP A 96 3.73 -1.11 12.48
C ASP A 96 4.75 -1.95 11.70
N ALA A 97 4.84 -3.26 11.99
CA ALA A 97 5.69 -4.16 11.22
C ALA A 97 5.23 -4.31 9.75
N ALA A 98 3.93 -4.18 9.49
CA ALA A 98 3.41 -4.08 8.12
C ALA A 98 3.92 -2.81 7.41
N ALA A 99 4.03 -1.67 8.10
CA ALA A 99 4.63 -0.47 7.51
C ALA A 99 6.09 -0.70 7.07
N ASP A 100 6.87 -1.41 7.89
CA ASP A 100 8.25 -1.79 7.55
C ASP A 100 8.33 -2.77 6.37
N VAL A 101 7.36 -3.69 6.23
CA VAL A 101 7.27 -4.60 5.08
C VAL A 101 6.98 -3.82 3.79
N TYR A 102 6.06 -2.87 3.83
CA TYR A 102 5.76 -2.03 2.66
C TYR A 102 6.96 -1.17 2.25
N ALA A 103 7.65 -0.55 3.21
CA ALA A 103 8.87 0.21 2.97
C ALA A 103 9.98 -0.66 2.36
N ARG A 104 10.20 -1.88 2.89
CA ARG A 104 11.17 -2.84 2.31
C ARG A 104 10.79 -3.28 0.90
N THR A 105 9.50 -3.46 0.61
CA THR A 105 9.03 -3.79 -0.73
C THR A 105 9.47 -2.73 -1.76
N LEU A 106 9.51 -1.45 -1.39
CA LEU A 106 10.03 -0.39 -2.27
C LEU A 106 11.53 -0.52 -2.52
N SER A 107 12.32 -0.92 -1.51
CA SER A 107 13.75 -1.23 -1.67
C SER A 107 13.96 -2.42 -2.61
N ASP A 108 13.28 -3.54 -2.33
CA ASP A 108 13.42 -4.77 -3.12
C ASP A 108 13.08 -4.50 -4.59
N LEU A 109 12.04 -3.71 -4.85
CA LEU A 109 11.68 -3.32 -6.22
C LEU A 109 12.69 -2.36 -6.85
N ALA A 110 13.39 -1.52 -6.09
CA ALA A 110 14.45 -0.68 -6.65
C ALA A 110 15.65 -1.52 -7.17
N TYR A 111 15.82 -2.74 -6.67
CA TYR A 111 16.77 -3.72 -7.21
C TYR A 111 16.27 -4.46 -8.45
N ALA A 112 14.95 -4.50 -8.70
CA ALA A 112 14.37 -5.22 -9.82
C ALA A 112 14.93 -4.73 -11.17
N GLN A 113 15.15 -5.65 -12.09
CA GLN A 113 15.60 -5.32 -13.44
C GLN A 113 14.44 -4.75 -14.27
N GLY A 114 14.76 -3.95 -15.28
CA GLY A 114 13.78 -3.43 -16.23
C GLY A 114 13.02 -2.17 -15.77
N LEU A 115 13.06 -1.78 -14.49
CA LEU A 115 12.49 -0.49 -14.08
C LEU A 115 13.35 0.69 -14.59
N PRO A 116 12.72 1.80 -15.05
CA PRO A 116 13.44 3.00 -15.43
C PRO A 116 14.34 3.51 -14.32
N ARG A 117 15.57 3.86 -14.68
CA ARG A 117 16.59 4.28 -13.73
C ARG A 117 17.51 5.33 -14.31
N ALA A 118 18.03 6.20 -13.45
CA ALA A 118 19.09 7.14 -13.77
C ALA A 118 20.24 6.98 -12.77
N GLN A 119 21.44 7.30 -13.23
CA GLN A 119 22.62 7.36 -12.40
C GLN A 119 22.85 8.81 -11.97
N VAL A 120 22.97 9.05 -10.67
CA VAL A 120 23.31 10.35 -10.09
C VAL A 120 24.61 10.20 -9.31
N GLY A 121 25.73 10.56 -9.93
CA GLY A 121 27.06 10.25 -9.41
C GLY A 121 27.26 8.72 -9.30
N LEU A 122 27.53 8.23 -8.09
CA LEU A 122 27.69 6.79 -7.83
C LEU A 122 26.40 6.09 -7.40
N ARG A 123 25.27 6.81 -7.35
CA ARG A 123 24.00 6.31 -6.81
C ARG A 123 22.95 6.16 -7.89
N ARG A 124 21.98 5.29 -7.61
CA ARG A 124 20.87 4.99 -8.51
C ARG A 124 19.60 5.70 -8.06
N LEU A 125 18.86 6.21 -9.03
CA LEU A 125 17.48 6.67 -8.90
C LEU A 125 16.61 5.73 -9.74
N VAL A 126 15.55 5.18 -9.16
CA VAL A 126 14.67 4.20 -9.81
C VAL A 126 13.21 4.63 -9.69
N LEU A 127 12.44 4.43 -10.75
CA LEU A 127 10.99 4.60 -10.73
C LEU A 127 10.31 3.28 -10.38
N VAL A 128 9.55 3.27 -9.29
CA VAL A 128 8.80 2.09 -8.84
C VAL A 128 7.30 2.33 -9.06
N PRO A 129 6.65 1.66 -10.05
CA PRO A 129 5.21 1.78 -10.27
C PRO A 129 4.41 1.45 -9.01
N ARG A 130 3.40 2.29 -8.70
CA ARG A 130 2.59 2.13 -7.49
C ARG A 130 1.80 0.82 -7.48
N ALA A 131 1.22 0.45 -8.62
CA ALA A 131 0.52 -0.83 -8.80
C ALA A 131 1.44 -2.04 -8.51
N LEU A 132 2.68 -2.01 -9.00
CA LEU A 132 3.68 -3.05 -8.76
C LEU A 132 4.06 -3.13 -7.26
N ALA A 133 4.30 -1.98 -6.62
CA ALA A 133 4.56 -1.92 -5.18
C ALA A 133 3.41 -2.50 -4.36
N ALA A 134 2.17 -2.13 -4.67
CA ALA A 134 0.98 -2.63 -3.99
C ALA A 134 0.80 -4.15 -4.18
N GLY A 135 0.92 -4.64 -5.41
CA GLY A 135 0.81 -6.06 -5.73
C GLY A 135 1.85 -6.91 -5.01
N ARG A 136 3.12 -6.44 -4.99
CA ARG A 136 4.22 -7.14 -4.29
C ARG A 136 4.05 -7.08 -2.77
N ALA A 137 3.64 -5.93 -2.23
CA ALA A 137 3.45 -5.75 -0.81
C ALA A 137 2.30 -6.59 -0.27
N ARG A 138 1.21 -6.76 -1.03
CA ARG A 138 0.00 -7.47 -0.57
C ARG A 138 0.29 -8.85 0.03
N SER A 139 0.99 -9.72 -0.71
CA SER A 139 1.28 -11.09 -0.24
C SER A 139 2.21 -11.09 0.98
N ALA A 140 3.21 -10.21 0.99
CA ALA A 140 4.15 -10.09 2.11
C ALA A 140 3.45 -9.55 3.37
N LEU A 141 2.56 -8.57 3.20
CA LEU A 141 1.76 -7.98 4.27
C LEU A 141 0.76 -8.98 4.83
N ALA A 142 0.02 -9.69 3.97
CA ALA A 142 -0.91 -10.73 4.40
C ALA A 142 -0.18 -11.81 5.22
N SER A 143 0.95 -12.31 4.71
CA SER A 143 1.78 -13.30 5.43
C SER A 143 2.26 -12.78 6.78
N ARG A 144 2.70 -11.52 6.84
CA ARG A 144 3.17 -10.89 8.09
C ARG A 144 2.05 -10.69 9.10
N LEU A 145 0.88 -10.26 8.65
CA LEU A 145 -0.28 -9.99 9.50
C LEU A 145 -0.90 -11.30 10.02
N GLN A 146 -0.90 -12.38 9.23
CA GLN A 146 -1.36 -13.71 9.65
C GLN A 146 -0.53 -14.29 10.82
N GLN A 147 0.71 -13.84 11.00
CA GLN A 147 1.54 -14.27 12.15
C GLN A 147 1.12 -13.62 13.48
N ALA A 148 0.20 -12.65 13.47
CA ALA A 148 -0.29 -12.01 14.68
C ALA A 148 -1.54 -12.72 15.20
N PRO A 149 -1.53 -13.33 16.40
CA PRO A 149 -2.66 -14.10 16.92
C PRO A 149 -3.99 -13.33 16.96
N GLN A 150 -3.94 -12.05 17.30
CA GLN A 150 -5.12 -11.18 17.41
C GLN A 150 -5.79 -10.91 16.05
N ILE A 151 -5.04 -11.06 14.96
CA ILE A 151 -5.58 -10.98 13.60
C ILE A 151 -6.26 -12.30 13.24
N ASP A 152 -5.75 -13.44 13.70
CA ASP A 152 -6.36 -14.75 13.48
C ASP A 152 -7.74 -14.89 14.16
N GLU A 153 -7.95 -14.21 15.29
CA GLU A 153 -9.25 -14.12 15.97
C GLU A 153 -10.34 -13.42 15.15
N LEU A 154 -9.97 -12.61 14.15
CA LEU A 154 -10.93 -12.00 13.25
C LEU A 154 -11.50 -13.06 12.29
N ASN A 155 -12.78 -12.94 11.95
CA ASN A 155 -13.35 -13.77 10.89
C ASN A 155 -12.66 -13.51 9.54
N GLU A 156 -12.74 -14.49 8.64
CA GLU A 156 -12.03 -14.46 7.36
C GLU A 156 -12.32 -13.20 6.52
N ALA A 157 -13.59 -12.77 6.48
CA ALA A 157 -13.99 -11.58 5.73
C ALA A 157 -13.37 -10.30 6.31
N LEU A 158 -13.31 -10.15 7.64
CA LEU A 158 -12.62 -9.03 8.30
C LEU A 158 -11.12 -9.05 8.07
N ARG A 159 -10.49 -10.24 8.09
CA ARG A 159 -9.06 -10.37 7.77
C ARG A 159 -8.78 -9.95 6.32
N ALA A 160 -9.58 -10.43 5.37
CA ALA A 160 -9.46 -10.05 3.98
C ALA A 160 -9.63 -8.53 3.79
N PHE A 161 -10.65 -7.93 4.40
CA PHE A 161 -10.84 -6.48 4.41
C PHE A 161 -9.62 -5.74 5.00
N LEU A 162 -9.12 -6.20 6.16
CA LEU A 162 -7.96 -5.60 6.83
C LEU A 162 -6.72 -5.62 5.93
N PHE A 163 -6.42 -6.77 5.31
CA PHE A 163 -5.21 -6.93 4.51
C PHE A 163 -5.20 -6.01 3.30
N GLU A 164 -6.31 -5.94 2.56
CA GLU A 164 -6.45 -4.98 1.46
C GLU A 164 -6.31 -3.55 1.95
N ARG A 165 -6.97 -3.23 3.08
CA ARG A 165 -7.01 -1.85 3.55
C ARG A 165 -5.66 -1.36 4.04
N VAL A 166 -4.86 -2.23 4.66
CA VAL A 166 -3.50 -1.88 5.11
C VAL A 166 -2.62 -1.45 3.93
N VAL A 167 -2.67 -2.15 2.78
CA VAL A 167 -1.91 -1.76 1.58
C VAL A 167 -2.34 -0.37 1.09
N ILE A 168 -3.65 -0.14 1.00
CA ILE A 168 -4.22 1.13 0.53
C ILE A 168 -3.84 2.29 1.46
N GLU A 169 -3.92 2.08 2.78
CA GLU A 169 -3.59 3.10 3.77
C GLU A 169 -2.09 3.41 3.84
N LEU A 170 -1.22 2.41 3.65
CA LEU A 170 0.23 2.62 3.58
C LEU A 170 0.64 3.42 2.35
N ASP A 171 0.13 3.05 1.17
CA ASP A 171 0.33 3.83 -0.06
C ASP A 171 -0.20 5.26 0.09
N ALA A 172 -1.39 5.41 0.67
CA ALA A 172 -1.96 6.72 0.94
C ALA A 172 -1.06 7.53 1.87
N ALA A 173 -0.60 6.97 2.98
CA ALA A 173 0.29 7.67 3.91
C ALA A 173 1.60 8.10 3.23
N ALA A 174 2.21 7.23 2.43
CA ALA A 174 3.41 7.54 1.66
C ALA A 174 3.17 8.71 0.68
N ARG A 175 2.04 8.73 -0.02
CA ARG A 175 1.67 9.83 -0.94
C ARG A 175 1.40 11.14 -0.22
N HIS A 176 0.61 11.10 0.85
CA HIS A 176 0.23 12.31 1.59
C HIS A 176 1.44 12.97 2.25
N ALA A 177 2.45 12.20 2.61
CA ALA A 177 3.70 12.72 3.13
C ALA A 177 4.48 13.57 2.10
N ARG A 178 4.18 13.45 0.80
CA ARG A 178 4.82 14.16 -0.30
C ARG A 178 6.35 14.12 -0.17
N PRO A 179 6.95 12.92 -0.26
CA PRO A 179 8.38 12.75 -0.06
C PRO A 179 9.16 13.66 -1.00
N THR A 180 10.26 14.21 -0.49
CA THR A 180 11.22 15.01 -1.25
C THR A 180 12.62 14.59 -0.85
N VAL A 181 13.64 15.00 -1.61
CA VAL A 181 15.05 14.78 -1.21
C VAL A 181 15.37 15.35 0.20
N LYS A 182 14.65 16.38 0.65
CA LYS A 182 14.83 16.97 1.99
C LYS A 182 13.99 16.30 3.07
N ARG A 183 12.95 15.56 2.69
CA ARG A 183 12.00 14.89 3.57
C ARG A 183 11.69 13.52 2.99
N PRO A 184 12.69 12.61 2.97
CA PRO A 184 12.52 11.30 2.38
C PRO A 184 11.63 10.42 3.27
N ILE A 185 11.19 9.30 2.70
CA ILE A 185 10.69 8.15 3.44
C ILE A 185 11.71 7.03 3.29
N ARG A 186 12.26 6.52 4.39
CA ARG A 186 13.18 5.39 4.40
C ARG A 186 12.49 4.12 3.93
N ALA A 187 13.20 3.40 3.08
CA ALA A 187 12.81 2.14 2.48
C ALA A 187 14.06 1.24 2.52
N GLY A 188 14.39 0.68 3.67
CA GLY A 188 15.64 -0.09 3.85
C GLY A 188 16.90 0.76 3.60
N ASP A 189 17.70 0.31 2.64
CA ASP A 189 18.90 0.95 2.08
C ASP A 189 18.59 1.99 0.98
N TRP A 190 17.31 2.13 0.62
CA TRP A 190 16.82 3.16 -0.28
C TRP A 190 15.95 4.18 0.46
N THR A 191 15.60 5.25 -0.25
CA THR A 191 14.64 6.26 0.22
C THR A 191 13.68 6.63 -0.89
N CYS A 192 12.40 6.70 -0.57
CA CYS A 192 11.42 7.35 -1.41
C CYS A 192 11.56 8.87 -1.26
N ILE A 193 11.86 9.55 -2.37
CA ILE A 193 12.16 10.99 -2.43
C ILE A 193 11.17 11.77 -3.30
N GLY A 194 10.09 11.11 -3.74
CA GLY A 194 9.10 11.71 -4.62
C GLY A 194 7.98 10.72 -4.92
N VAL A 195 6.85 11.25 -5.36
CA VAL A 195 5.75 10.44 -5.89
C VAL A 195 5.03 11.21 -6.99
N ASP A 196 4.79 10.52 -8.09
CA ASP A 196 3.84 10.93 -9.13
C ASP A 196 2.60 10.05 -8.97
N THR A 197 1.41 10.65 -9.05
CA THR A 197 0.12 9.96 -8.93
C THR A 197 -0.68 9.91 -10.21
N GLU A 198 -0.25 10.59 -11.27
CA GLU A 198 -1.02 10.80 -12.48
C GLU A 198 -0.57 9.88 -13.63
N PHE A 199 0.72 9.49 -13.67
CA PHE A 199 1.24 8.69 -14.77
C PHE A 199 0.59 7.30 -14.89
N GLY A 200 -0.02 7.01 -16.05
CA GLY A 200 -0.63 5.71 -16.33
C GLY A 200 0.40 4.63 -16.67
N TRP A 201 0.64 3.71 -15.73
CA TRP A 201 1.33 2.44 -16.01
C TRP A 201 0.37 1.42 -16.63
N VAL A 202 0.93 0.54 -17.46
CA VAL A 202 0.19 -0.63 -17.97
C VAL A 202 0.54 -1.78 -17.05
N ASP A 203 -0.35 -2.06 -16.11
CA ASP A 203 -0.25 -3.21 -15.19
C ASP A 203 -1.48 -4.08 -15.43
N GLN A 204 -1.28 -5.36 -15.76
CA GLN A 204 -2.37 -6.27 -16.09
C GLN A 204 -3.10 -6.83 -14.86
N VAL A 205 -2.50 -6.70 -13.67
CA VAL A 205 -2.97 -7.34 -12.43
C VAL A 205 -3.61 -6.31 -11.50
N TRP A 206 -3.07 -5.10 -11.45
CA TRP A 206 -3.54 -4.00 -10.60
C TRP A 206 -3.86 -2.71 -11.36
N SER A 207 -4.30 -2.82 -12.62
CA SER A 207 -4.80 -1.67 -13.37
C SER A 207 -6.03 -1.04 -12.70
N GLY A 208 -5.98 0.26 -12.46
CA GLY A 208 -7.11 1.06 -12.02
C GLY A 208 -6.68 2.47 -11.61
N ALA A 209 -7.61 3.43 -11.66
CA ALA A 209 -7.33 4.84 -11.34
C ALA A 209 -6.77 5.06 -9.92
N GLY A 210 -6.97 4.12 -8.98
CA GLY A 210 -6.42 4.19 -7.63
C GLY A 210 -4.91 3.98 -7.53
N TRP A 211 -4.30 3.31 -8.52
CA TRP A 211 -2.91 2.84 -8.50
C TRP A 211 -2.04 3.46 -9.60
N SER A 212 -2.50 4.53 -10.25
CA SER A 212 -1.71 5.31 -11.20
C SER A 212 -0.46 5.90 -10.54
N GLY A 213 0.58 6.13 -11.33
CA GLY A 213 1.80 6.80 -10.91
C GLY A 213 2.87 5.87 -10.34
N HIS A 214 3.91 6.47 -9.77
CA HIS A 214 5.11 5.78 -9.31
C HIS A 214 5.82 6.53 -8.18
N PHE A 215 6.62 5.81 -7.42
CA PHE A 215 7.55 6.39 -6.45
C PHE A 215 8.91 6.62 -7.10
N PHE A 216 9.58 7.70 -6.68
CA PHE A 216 10.99 7.96 -6.98
C PHE A 216 11.82 7.43 -5.82
N VAL A 217 12.56 6.36 -6.05
CA VAL A 217 13.33 5.67 -5.02
C VAL A 217 14.82 5.86 -5.30
N TYR A 218 15.54 6.44 -4.34
CA TYR A 218 16.94 6.83 -4.47
C TYR A 218 17.82 6.11 -3.45
N GLU A 219 18.95 5.61 -3.92
CA GLU A 219 19.93 4.90 -3.11
C GLU A 219 20.58 5.87 -2.12
N TRP A 220 20.32 5.70 -0.82
CA TRP A 220 20.65 6.71 0.17
C TRP A 220 22.16 6.79 0.41
N PRO A 221 22.77 7.98 0.36
CA PRO A 221 24.19 8.12 0.62
C PRO A 221 24.49 7.96 2.13
N PRO A 222 25.65 7.39 2.51
CA PRO A 222 26.07 7.30 3.90
C PRO A 222 26.42 8.68 4.50
N ALA A 223 26.76 9.66 3.65
CA ALA A 223 27.06 11.03 4.06
C ALA A 223 25.88 11.97 3.71
N PRO A 224 25.69 13.08 4.46
CA PRO A 224 24.68 14.08 4.14
C PRO A 224 24.84 14.63 2.71
N MET A 225 23.74 14.70 1.96
CA MET A 225 23.78 15.24 0.59
C MET A 225 24.19 16.72 0.58
N THR A 226 25.08 17.07 -0.35
CA THR A 226 25.42 18.46 -0.62
C THR A 226 24.29 19.17 -1.38
N ARG A 227 24.39 20.50 -1.54
CA ARG A 227 23.45 21.25 -2.39
C ARG A 227 23.55 20.82 -3.86
N ALA A 228 24.75 20.49 -4.34
CA ALA A 228 24.98 20.04 -5.71
C ALA A 228 24.30 18.68 -5.96
N ASP A 229 24.45 17.73 -5.03
CA ASP A 229 23.82 16.41 -5.13
C ASP A 229 22.29 16.53 -5.19
N ARG A 230 21.70 17.38 -4.33
CA ARG A 230 20.25 17.63 -4.35
C ARG A 230 19.77 18.19 -5.68
N LYS A 231 20.54 19.08 -6.30
CA LYS A 231 20.22 19.64 -7.63
C LYS A 231 20.34 18.57 -8.72
N ALA A 232 21.36 17.71 -8.64
CA ALA A 232 21.56 16.62 -9.57
C ALA A 232 20.43 15.58 -9.49
N VAL A 233 20.01 15.19 -8.28
CA VAL A 233 18.86 14.30 -8.08
C VAL A 233 17.58 14.93 -8.62
N ALA A 234 17.31 16.20 -8.32
CA ALA A 234 16.12 16.88 -8.84
C ALA A 234 16.11 16.93 -10.37
N LYS A 235 17.26 17.20 -11.01
CA LYS A 235 17.38 17.14 -12.47
C LYS A 235 17.10 15.72 -13.00
N ALA A 236 17.68 14.69 -12.37
CA ALA A 236 17.49 13.30 -12.79
C ALA A 236 16.04 12.83 -12.66
N VAL A 237 15.30 13.32 -11.66
CA VAL A 237 13.83 13.11 -11.54
C VAL A 237 13.12 13.67 -12.78
N THR A 238 13.36 14.95 -13.12
CA THR A 238 12.73 15.59 -14.29
C THR A 238 13.12 14.93 -15.62
N ASP A 239 14.38 14.54 -15.79
CA ASP A 239 14.86 13.85 -16.98
C ASP A 239 14.18 12.47 -17.13
N LEU A 240 14.07 11.71 -16.02
CA LEU A 240 13.39 10.41 -16.01
C LEU A 240 11.90 10.53 -16.32
N GLU A 241 11.20 11.48 -15.69
CA GLU A 241 9.78 11.76 -15.95
C GLU A 241 9.55 12.09 -17.42
N SER A 242 10.38 12.96 -17.99
CA SER A 242 10.32 13.30 -19.41
C SER A 242 10.55 12.08 -20.29
N GLY A 243 11.53 11.25 -19.95
CA GLY A 243 11.85 10.01 -20.66
C GLY A 243 10.69 9.02 -20.68
N ILE A 244 10.07 8.72 -19.53
CA ILE A 244 8.95 7.75 -19.47
C ILE A 244 7.71 8.23 -20.22
N ASN A 245 7.48 9.55 -20.31
CA ASN A 245 6.38 10.12 -21.06
C ASN A 245 6.50 9.86 -22.57
N THR A 246 7.72 9.69 -23.10
CA THR A 246 7.96 9.34 -24.51
C THR A 246 7.79 7.86 -24.82
N LEU A 247 7.69 6.99 -23.81
CA LEU A 247 7.60 5.54 -24.03
C LEU A 247 6.22 5.15 -24.55
N SER A 248 6.19 4.25 -25.53
CA SER A 248 4.95 3.61 -25.99
C SER A 248 4.31 2.78 -24.87
N ARG A 249 2.99 2.56 -24.97
CA ARG A 249 2.24 1.70 -24.05
C ARG A 249 2.85 0.30 -23.92
N GLU A 250 3.22 -0.30 -25.06
CA GLU A 250 3.85 -1.62 -25.10
C GLU A 250 5.19 -1.64 -24.35
N ARG A 251 6.03 -0.61 -24.56
CA ARG A 251 7.31 -0.53 -23.88
C ARG A 251 7.13 -0.40 -22.37
N ARG A 252 6.17 0.40 -21.89
CA ARG A 252 5.84 0.50 -20.47
C ARG A 252 5.42 -0.86 -19.89
N GLN A 253 4.57 -1.61 -20.59
CA GLN A 253 4.17 -2.96 -20.18
C GLN A 253 5.36 -3.92 -20.10
N GLN A 254 6.28 -3.87 -21.06
CA GLN A 254 7.49 -4.71 -21.06
C GLN A 254 8.36 -4.44 -19.84
N LEU A 255 8.53 -3.16 -19.45
CA LEU A 255 9.30 -2.77 -18.27
C LEU A 255 8.69 -3.33 -16.98
N VAL A 256 7.37 -3.21 -16.82
CA VAL A 256 6.64 -3.77 -15.66
C VAL A 256 6.76 -5.29 -15.63
N ASN A 257 6.56 -5.97 -16.77
CA ASN A 257 6.67 -7.42 -16.86
C ASN A 257 8.07 -7.95 -16.53
N ALA A 258 9.12 -7.23 -16.94
CA ALA A 258 10.50 -7.58 -16.60
C ALA A 258 10.73 -7.46 -15.09
N ALA A 259 10.20 -6.41 -14.45
CA ALA A 259 10.34 -6.19 -13.02
C ALA A 259 9.57 -7.22 -12.17
N VAL A 260 8.43 -7.69 -12.64
CA VAL A 260 7.63 -8.74 -11.95
C VAL A 260 8.35 -10.10 -11.93
N ARG A 261 9.20 -10.37 -12.91
CA ARG A 261 9.91 -11.66 -13.05
C ARG A 261 11.24 -11.72 -12.30
N ALA A 262 11.74 -10.58 -11.83
CA ALA A 262 12.99 -10.47 -11.07
C ALA A 262 12.75 -10.76 -9.58
#